data_AF-A0A1E4ZVF7-F1
#
_entry.id   AF-A0A1E4ZVF7-F1
#
_cell.length_a   1.000
_cell.length_b   1.000
_cell.length_c   1.000
_cell.angle_alpha   90.00
_cell.angle_beta   90.00
_cell.angle_gamma   90.00
#
_symmetry.space_group_name_H-M   'P 1'
#
loop_
_entity.id
_entity.type
_entity.pdbx_description
1 polymer ?
#
loop_
_entity_poly.entity_id
_entity_poly.type
_entity_poly.pdbx_seq_one_letter_code
_entity_poly.pdbx_strand_id
1 'polypeptide(L)'
;MSQDPIQQTATRIAGEPHSTLEHRLKTDMFNAILRVKPAAGEGVSFEDDVLTGTFFEKLPAPLQGIAVVKLENAISFYDRVGWRDAYLDKPVDTVLSAFQVEKLSAKLNPGSLHDLSYVSHKHVEKLLGKTESARLWENLKTFKLDS
;
A
#
# COMPACT_ATOMS: atom_id res chain seq x y z
N MET A 1 23.32 -11.65 -2.81
CA MET A 1 22.63 -10.45 -3.32
C MET A 1 21.33 -10.36 -2.52
N SER A 2 21.29 -9.53 -1.48
CA SER A 2 20.02 -9.20 -0.84
C SER A 2 19.23 -8.41 -1.88
N GLN A 3 18.11 -8.95 -2.33
CA GLN A 3 17.25 -8.27 -3.29
C GLN A 3 16.23 -7.48 -2.47
N ASP A 4 16.15 -6.17 -2.73
CA ASP A 4 15.22 -5.25 -2.08
C ASP A 4 13.78 -5.82 -2.13
N PRO A 5 13.18 -6.19 -0.98
CA PRO A 5 11.88 -6.84 -0.94
C PRO A 5 10.74 -5.92 -1.43
N ILE A 6 10.93 -4.61 -1.35
CA ILE A 6 9.95 -3.63 -1.86
C ILE A 6 10.01 -3.61 -3.39
N GLN A 7 11.21 -3.58 -3.97
CA GLN A 7 11.39 -3.67 -5.42
C GLN A 7 10.82 -4.99 -5.98
N GLN A 8 11.09 -6.11 -5.32
CA GLN A 8 10.52 -7.41 -5.71
C GLN A 8 8.99 -7.38 -5.69
N THR A 9 8.40 -6.79 -4.64
CA THR A 9 6.95 -6.66 -4.51
C THR A 9 6.36 -5.79 -5.61
N ALA A 10 6.96 -4.63 -5.88
CA ALA A 10 6.54 -3.75 -6.96
C ALA A 10 6.62 -4.44 -8.32
N THR A 11 7.71 -5.16 -8.58
CA THR A 11 7.92 -5.90 -9.83
C THR A 11 6.90 -7.02 -9.98
N ARG A 12 6.56 -7.73 -8.90
CA ARG A 12 5.52 -8.77 -8.91
C ARG A 12 4.14 -8.20 -9.27
N ILE A 13 3.81 -7.02 -8.73
CA ILE A 13 2.49 -6.41 -8.90
C ILE A 13 2.35 -5.71 -10.26
N ALA A 14 3.33 -4.86 -10.60
CA ALA A 14 3.28 -3.99 -11.78
C ALA A 14 3.94 -4.61 -13.01
N GLY A 15 4.72 -5.69 -12.86
CA GLY A 15 5.42 -6.36 -13.95
C GLY A 15 6.75 -5.71 -14.34
N GLU A 16 7.10 -4.56 -13.78
CA GLU A 16 8.27 -3.77 -14.16
C GLU A 16 9.07 -3.29 -12.92
N PRO A 17 10.42 -3.38 -12.97
CA PRO A 17 11.27 -2.77 -11.95
C PRO A 17 11.25 -1.24 -12.08
N HIS A 18 11.51 -0.52 -10.99
CA HIS A 18 11.54 0.95 -10.95
C HIS A 18 10.23 1.61 -11.39
N SER A 19 9.11 0.91 -11.20
CA SER A 19 7.79 1.44 -11.46
C SER A 19 7.42 2.56 -10.48
N THR A 20 6.44 3.38 -10.86
CA THR A 20 5.80 4.35 -9.97
C THR A 20 5.29 3.70 -8.67
N LEU A 21 4.89 2.42 -8.75
CA LEU A 21 4.54 1.61 -7.59
C LEU A 21 5.72 1.37 -6.65
N GLU A 22 6.92 1.05 -7.15
CA GLU A 22 8.11 0.87 -6.30
C GLU A 22 8.39 2.14 -5.50
N HIS A 23 8.42 3.29 -6.18
CA HIS A 23 8.64 4.58 -5.55
C HIS A 23 7.57 4.85 -4.49
N ARG A 24 6.30 4.61 -4.79
CA ARG A 24 5.20 4.80 -3.84
C ARG A 24 5.34 3.87 -2.63
N LEU A 25 5.57 2.58 -2.83
CA LEU A 25 5.75 1.62 -1.74
C LEU A 25 6.91 2.03 -0.82
N LYS A 26 8.06 2.40 -1.38
CA LYS A 26 9.22 2.87 -0.61
C LYS A 26 8.89 4.12 0.22
N THR A 27 8.22 5.09 -0.40
CA THR A 27 7.75 6.31 0.27
C THR A 27 6.84 5.98 1.45
N ASP A 28 5.84 5.12 1.22
CA ASP A 28 4.84 4.77 2.23
C ASP A 28 5.42 3.92 3.36
N MET A 29 6.34 3.01 3.06
CA MET A 29 7.01 2.19 4.08
C MET A 29 7.90 3.06 4.95
N PHE A 30 8.67 3.97 4.35
CA PHE A 30 9.49 4.94 5.07
C PHE A 30 8.62 5.76 6.03
N ASN A 31 7.55 6.37 5.51
CA ASN A 31 6.62 7.15 6.33
C ASN A 31 5.94 6.33 7.43
N ALA A 32 5.55 5.08 7.15
CA ALA A 32 4.96 4.20 8.15
C ALA A 32 5.94 3.89 9.29
N ILE A 33 7.21 3.68 8.98
CA ILE A 33 8.26 3.44 9.97
C ILE A 33 8.51 4.71 10.78
N LEU A 34 8.61 5.89 10.15
CA LEU A 34 8.83 7.15 10.86
C LEU A 34 7.69 7.51 11.82
N ARG A 35 6.44 7.15 11.49
CA ARG A 35 5.31 7.31 12.42
C ARG A 35 5.46 6.49 13.70
N VAL A 36 6.14 5.34 13.63
CA VAL A 36 6.37 4.45 14.78
C VAL A 36 7.67 4.80 15.51
N LYS A 37 8.74 5.08 14.76
CA LYS A 37 10.06 5.44 15.29
C LYS A 37 10.66 6.58 14.47
N PRO A 38 10.37 7.84 14.80
CA PRO A 38 10.90 9.00 14.06
C PRO A 38 12.42 9.02 13.96
N ALA A 39 13.11 8.64 15.04
CA ALA A 39 14.57 8.59 15.10
C ALA A 39 15.21 7.61 14.09
N ALA A 40 14.42 6.70 13.49
CA ALA A 40 14.94 5.84 12.42
C ALA A 40 15.29 6.63 11.14
N GLY A 41 14.68 7.80 10.93
CA GLY A 41 14.93 8.65 9.75
C GLY A 41 16.03 9.69 9.94
N GLU A 42 16.64 9.79 11.11
CA GLU A 42 17.68 10.78 11.37
C GLU A 42 18.91 10.51 10.50
N GLY A 43 19.31 11.49 9.69
CA GLY A 43 20.46 11.39 8.79
C GLY A 43 20.25 10.48 7.57
N VAL A 44 19.02 10.04 7.30
CA VAL A 44 18.67 9.22 6.13
C VAL A 44 18.41 10.12 4.93
N SER A 45 19.10 9.88 3.82
CA SER A 45 18.82 10.49 2.52
C SER A 45 17.67 9.74 1.85
N PHE A 46 16.62 10.44 1.43
CA PHE A 46 15.48 9.77 0.78
C PHE A 46 15.92 9.15 -0.55
N GLU A 47 16.65 9.90 -1.35
CA GLU A 47 17.12 9.48 -2.67
C GLU A 47 18.17 8.36 -2.55
N ASP A 48 19.17 8.52 -1.67
CA ASP A 48 20.32 7.61 -1.64
C ASP A 48 20.10 6.39 -0.74
N ASP A 49 19.29 6.51 0.32
CA ASP A 49 19.05 5.40 1.25
C ASP A 49 17.67 4.76 1.06
N VAL A 50 16.60 5.54 0.90
CA VAL A 50 15.24 4.99 0.83
C VAL A 50 14.96 4.42 -0.57
N LEU A 51 15.18 5.20 -1.62
CA LEU A 51 14.91 4.76 -2.99
C LEU A 51 15.85 3.65 -3.48
N THR A 52 17.05 3.53 -2.91
CA THR A 52 17.97 2.42 -3.23
C THR A 52 17.67 1.14 -2.44
N GLY A 53 16.81 1.20 -1.43
CA GLY A 53 16.50 0.07 -0.54
C GLY A 53 17.44 -0.05 0.67
N THR A 54 18.56 0.67 0.67
CA THR A 54 19.60 0.62 1.73
C THR A 54 19.05 0.88 3.13
N PHE A 55 18.11 1.82 3.25
CA PHE A 55 17.42 2.12 4.50
C PHE A 55 16.77 0.88 5.09
N PHE A 56 16.00 0.14 4.27
CA PHE A 56 15.22 -1.01 4.73
C PHE A 56 16.10 -2.21 5.10
N GLU A 57 17.22 -2.41 4.41
CA GLU A 57 18.20 -3.44 4.73
C GLU A 57 18.84 -3.23 6.10
N LYS A 58 19.10 -1.98 6.47
CA LYS A 58 19.73 -1.59 7.74
C LYS A 58 18.76 -1.51 8.93
N LEU A 59 17.45 -1.61 8.68
CA LEU A 59 16.46 -1.55 9.75
C LEU A 59 16.59 -2.74 10.71
N PRO A 60 16.35 -2.54 12.01
CA PRO A 60 16.22 -3.65 12.95
C PRO A 60 14.96 -4.48 12.61
N ALA A 61 15.02 -5.78 12.85
CA ALA A 61 13.98 -6.75 12.49
C ALA A 61 12.53 -6.33 12.86
N PRO A 62 12.25 -5.72 14.04
CA PRO A 62 10.89 -5.27 14.35
C PRO A 62 10.34 -4.21 13.38
N LEU A 63 11.18 -3.32 12.87
CA LEU A 63 10.77 -2.27 11.92
C LEU A 63 10.67 -2.83 10.50
N GLN A 64 11.53 -3.79 10.14
CA GLN A 64 11.36 -4.54 8.89
C GLN A 64 10.00 -5.26 8.86
N GLY A 65 9.57 -5.83 9.99
CA GLY A 65 8.26 -6.47 10.11
C GLY A 65 7.07 -5.57 9.75
N ILE A 66 7.17 -4.25 10.01
CA ILE A 66 6.13 -3.29 9.60
C ILE A 66 6.02 -3.23 8.07
N ALA A 67 7.16 -3.14 7.39
CA ALA A 67 7.21 -3.10 5.93
C ALA A 67 6.71 -4.42 5.34
N VAL A 68 7.20 -5.56 5.84
CA VAL A 68 6.82 -6.90 5.37
C VAL A 68 5.30 -7.11 5.40
N VAL A 69 4.65 -6.83 6.53
CA VAL A 69 3.17 -7.00 6.65
C VAL A 69 2.41 -6.12 5.66
N LYS A 70 2.89 -4.90 5.42
CA LYS A 70 2.27 -3.99 4.45
C LYS A 70 2.45 -4.46 3.02
N LEU A 71 3.63 -4.98 2.67
CA LEU A 71 3.91 -5.56 1.35
C LEU A 71 3.07 -6.83 1.11
N GLU A 72 2.92 -7.70 2.11
CA GLU A 72 2.06 -8.88 2.04
C GLU A 72 0.59 -8.51 1.78
N ASN A 73 0.08 -7.48 2.48
CA ASN A 73 -1.26 -6.97 2.23
C ASN A 73 -1.38 -6.39 0.82
N ALA A 74 -0.37 -5.64 0.36
CA ALA A 74 -0.38 -5.05 -0.98
C ALA A 74 -0.43 -6.14 -2.06
N ILE A 75 0.41 -7.18 -1.95
CA ILE A 75 0.38 -8.34 -2.85
C ILE A 75 -1.02 -8.97 -2.85
N SER A 76 -1.56 -9.28 -1.66
CA SER A 76 -2.89 -9.91 -1.57
C SER A 76 -4.00 -9.02 -2.16
N PHE A 77 -3.89 -7.70 -2.03
CA PHE A 77 -4.82 -6.76 -2.60
C PHE A 77 -4.74 -6.79 -4.14
N TYR A 78 -3.54 -6.61 -4.70
CA TYR A 78 -3.34 -6.52 -6.13
C TYR A 78 -3.54 -7.84 -6.87
N ASP A 79 -3.21 -8.98 -6.26
CA ASP A 79 -3.56 -10.32 -6.76
C ASP A 79 -5.09 -10.48 -6.92
N ARG A 80 -5.89 -9.74 -6.12
CA ARG A 80 -7.35 -9.80 -6.16
C ARG A 80 -8.00 -8.82 -7.14
N VAL A 81 -7.49 -7.60 -7.25
CA VAL A 81 -8.15 -6.51 -8.00
C VAL A 81 -7.43 -6.13 -9.29
N GLY A 82 -6.21 -6.62 -9.50
CA GLY A 82 -5.34 -6.25 -10.60
C GLY A 82 -4.65 -4.90 -10.38
N TRP A 83 -3.40 -4.80 -10.84
CA TRP A 83 -2.65 -3.54 -10.85
C TRP A 83 -3.17 -2.56 -11.91
N ARG A 84 -3.26 -1.29 -11.53
CA ARG A 84 -3.51 -0.14 -12.40
C ARG A 84 -2.83 1.09 -11.80
N ASP A 85 -2.06 1.82 -12.60
CA ASP A 85 -1.34 3.03 -12.13
C ASP A 85 -2.25 4.05 -11.46
N ALA A 86 -3.48 4.19 -11.98
CA ALA A 86 -4.49 5.09 -11.43
C ALA A 86 -4.79 4.87 -9.93
N TYR A 87 -4.56 3.67 -9.39
CA TYR A 87 -4.83 3.44 -7.97
C TYR A 87 -3.94 4.28 -7.05
N LEU A 88 -2.76 4.71 -7.51
CA LEU A 88 -1.83 5.47 -6.69
C LEU A 88 -2.45 6.81 -6.24
N ASP A 89 -3.21 7.45 -7.13
CA ASP A 89 -3.64 8.83 -6.94
C ASP A 89 -5.15 9.00 -6.88
N LYS A 90 -5.93 8.01 -7.32
CA LYS A 90 -7.39 8.13 -7.34
C LYS A 90 -7.95 8.14 -5.91
N PRO A 91 -8.77 9.13 -5.54
CA PRO A 91 -9.44 9.17 -4.25
C PRO A 91 -10.33 7.96 -4.02
N VAL A 92 -10.49 7.54 -2.77
CA VAL A 92 -11.29 6.35 -2.44
C VAL A 92 -12.78 6.51 -2.75
N ASP A 93 -13.32 7.72 -2.67
CA ASP A 93 -14.73 8.02 -2.97
C ASP A 93 -15.09 7.84 -4.46
N THR A 94 -14.11 7.63 -5.34
CA THR A 94 -14.34 7.28 -6.75
C THR A 94 -14.92 5.88 -6.94
N VAL A 95 -14.70 4.97 -5.99
CA VAL A 95 -15.11 3.56 -6.07
C VAL A 95 -16.04 3.17 -4.92
N LEU A 96 -15.88 3.82 -3.77
CA LEU A 96 -16.59 3.51 -2.55
C LEU A 96 -17.91 4.28 -2.46
N SER A 97 -18.94 3.64 -1.91
CA SER A 97 -20.16 4.32 -1.50
C SER A 97 -19.89 5.25 -0.31
N ALA A 98 -20.75 6.25 -0.09
CA ALA A 98 -20.63 7.17 1.05
C ALA A 98 -20.53 6.42 2.40
N PHE A 99 -21.29 5.33 2.56
CA PHE A 99 -21.22 4.46 3.74
C PHE A 99 -19.85 3.79 3.90
N GLN A 100 -19.29 3.26 2.81
CA GLN A 100 -17.96 2.64 2.84
C GLN A 100 -16.86 3.67 3.16
N VAL A 101 -16.94 4.86 2.54
CA VAL A 101 -16.01 5.97 2.83
C VAL A 101 -16.06 6.35 4.30
N GLU A 102 -17.25 6.54 4.88
CA GLU A 102 -17.43 6.89 6.29
C GLU A 102 -16.79 5.83 7.20
N LYS A 103 -17.09 4.54 6.97
CA LYS A 103 -16.60 3.44 7.81
C LYS A 103 -15.09 3.27 7.74
N LEU A 104 -14.49 3.33 6.55
CA LEU A 104 -13.06 3.15 6.38
C LEU A 104 -12.29 4.39 6.85
N SER A 105 -12.77 5.60 6.57
CA SER A 105 -12.09 6.84 6.97
C SER A 105 -12.00 6.98 8.48
N ALA A 106 -13.03 6.54 9.21
CA ALA A 106 -13.04 6.57 10.68
C ALA A 106 -11.92 5.73 11.34
N LYS A 107 -11.29 4.80 10.63
CA LYS A 107 -10.27 3.89 11.18
C LYS A 107 -8.95 3.87 10.43
N LEU A 108 -8.99 4.10 9.11
CA LEU A 108 -7.87 3.89 8.20
C LEU A 108 -7.43 5.20 7.54
N ASN A 109 -8.35 6.17 7.40
CA ASN A 109 -8.15 7.44 6.71
C ASN A 109 -7.41 7.31 5.35
N PRO A 110 -7.90 6.47 4.42
CA PRO A 110 -7.22 6.26 3.14
C PRO A 110 -7.41 7.49 2.23
N GLY A 111 -6.32 8.02 1.70
CA GLY A 111 -6.31 9.15 0.78
C GLY A 111 -6.48 8.73 -0.69
N SER A 112 -5.95 7.56 -1.06
CA SER A 112 -6.13 6.98 -2.38
C SER A 112 -6.54 5.51 -2.35
N LEU A 113 -6.95 4.97 -3.51
CA LEU A 113 -7.28 3.54 -3.64
C LEU A 113 -6.10 2.64 -3.26
N HIS A 114 -4.87 3.06 -3.53
CA HIS A 114 -3.66 2.34 -3.12
C HIS A 114 -3.55 2.19 -1.60
N ASP A 115 -4.02 3.14 -0.81
CA ASP A 115 -3.92 3.07 0.65
C ASP A 115 -4.74 1.92 1.23
N LEU A 116 -5.77 1.46 0.51
CA LEU A 116 -6.54 0.26 0.86
C LEU A 116 -5.70 -1.02 0.77
N SER A 117 -4.63 -1.01 -0.03
CA SER A 117 -3.74 -2.16 -0.21
C SER A 117 -2.95 -2.52 1.05
N TYR A 118 -2.80 -1.57 1.99
CA TYR A 118 -2.09 -1.81 3.25
C TYR A 118 -2.94 -2.46 4.33
N VAL A 119 -4.20 -2.78 4.04
CA VAL A 119 -5.17 -3.31 4.98
C VAL A 119 -5.57 -4.72 4.55
N SER A 120 -5.51 -5.67 5.48
CA SER A 120 -5.89 -7.04 5.16
C SER A 120 -7.38 -7.15 4.82
N HIS A 121 -7.73 -8.05 3.90
CA HIS A 121 -9.11 -8.32 3.51
C HIS A 121 -10.02 -8.61 4.71
N LYS A 122 -9.51 -9.36 5.71
CA LYS A 122 -10.25 -9.66 6.95
C LYS A 122 -10.58 -8.40 7.75
N HIS A 123 -9.67 -7.43 7.78
CA HIS A 123 -9.92 -6.17 8.47
C HIS A 123 -10.95 -5.31 7.71
N VAL A 124 -10.85 -5.25 6.38
CA VAL A 124 -11.88 -4.58 5.56
C VAL A 124 -13.26 -5.20 5.78
N GLU A 125 -13.37 -6.54 5.77
CA GLU A 125 -14.63 -7.24 6.05
C GLU A 125 -15.14 -6.97 7.48
N LYS A 126 -14.26 -6.86 8.48
CA LYS A 126 -14.66 -6.50 9.84
C LYS A 126 -15.28 -5.11 9.92
N LEU A 127 -14.78 -4.14 9.14
CA LEU A 127 -15.26 -2.75 9.17
C LEU A 127 -16.56 -2.57 8.38
N LEU A 128 -16.68 -3.22 7.24
CA LEU A 128 -17.79 -3.05 6.30
C LEU A 128 -18.89 -4.11 6.43
N GLY A 129 -18.57 -5.27 7.00
CA GLY A 129 -19.38 -6.48 6.88
C GLY A 129 -19.19 -7.17 5.52
N LYS A 130 -19.72 -8.39 5.41
CA LYS A 130 -19.55 -9.27 4.24
C LYS A 130 -20.08 -8.65 2.94
N THR A 131 -21.30 -8.12 2.98
CA THR A 131 -21.98 -7.59 1.78
C THR A 131 -21.25 -6.39 1.19
N GLU A 132 -20.93 -5.40 2.03
CA GLU A 132 -20.27 -4.18 1.57
C GLU A 132 -18.80 -4.42 1.22
N SER A 133 -18.12 -5.36 1.89
CA SER A 133 -16.77 -5.81 1.48
C SER A 133 -16.80 -6.46 0.10
N ALA A 134 -17.74 -7.39 -0.16
CA ALA A 134 -17.87 -8.03 -1.46
C ALA A 134 -18.10 -7.00 -2.59
N ARG A 135 -19.00 -6.03 -2.36
CA ARG A 135 -19.27 -4.95 -3.31
C ARG A 135 -18.03 -4.09 -3.57
N LEU A 136 -17.26 -3.73 -2.53
CA LEU A 136 -16.01 -2.99 -2.68
C LEU A 136 -15.04 -3.72 -3.63
N TRP A 137 -14.84 -5.02 -3.45
CA TRP A 137 -13.90 -5.77 -4.29
C TRP A 137 -14.32 -5.85 -5.75
N GLU A 138 -15.62 -6.02 -6.02
CA GLU A 138 -16.13 -6.02 -7.39
C GLU A 138 -16.02 -4.64 -8.04
N ASN A 139 -16.30 -3.57 -7.29
CA ASN A 139 -16.11 -2.20 -7.78
C ASN A 139 -14.63 -1.92 -8.10
N LEU A 140 -13.70 -2.35 -7.24
CA LEU A 140 -12.26 -2.18 -7.49
C LEU A 140 -11.82 -2.96 -8.75
N LYS A 141 -12.23 -4.21 -8.91
CA LYS A 141 -11.89 -5.01 -10.10
C LYS A 141 -12.39 -4.38 -11.41
N THR A 142 -13.60 -3.82 -11.36
CA THR A 142 -14.28 -3.23 -12.52
C THR A 142 -13.97 -1.75 -12.71
N PHE A 143 -13.17 -1.15 -11.83
CA PHE A 143 -12.72 0.23 -11.94
C PHE A 143 -12.05 0.46 -13.30
N LYS A 144 -12.63 1.37 -14.07
CA LYS A 144 -12.06 1.89 -15.30
C LYS A 144 -11.85 3.38 -15.09
N LEU A 145 -10.76 3.89 -15.66
CA LEU A 145 -10.63 5.31 -15.87
C LEU A 145 -11.70 5.72 -16.88
N ASP A 146 -12.58 6.65 -16.49
CA ASP A 146 -13.34 7.40 -17.50
C ASP A 146 -12.32 8.03 -18.46
N SER A 147 -12.49 7.70 -19.74
CA SER A 147 -11.59 8.07 -20.84
C SER A 147 -11.74 9.54 -21.22
#